data_AF-A0A4C1T4N5-F1
#
_entry.id   AF-A0A4C1T4N5-F1
#
_cell.length_a   1.000
_cell.length_b   1.000
_cell.length_c   1.000
_cell.angle_alpha   90.00
_cell.angle_beta   90.00
_cell.angle_gamma   90.00
#
_symmetry.space_group_name_H-M   'P 1'
#
loop_
_entity.id
_entity.type
_entity.pdbx_description
1 polymer ?
#
loop_
_entity_poly.entity_id
_entity_poly.type
_entity_poly.pdbx_seq_one_letter_code
_entity_poly.pdbx_strand_id
1 'polypeptide(L)'
;MAAPPYNSSKMISAQLRNKANEFLDSRKHANNLADILQMFEMESDNYTPVLLTIEVIFTELLKRGDLFEEIVPLKPNDVTPEGQYKRWLRECYEAAWSRTVSCMTKARGGSRLQALVTACKLLQAEGRYPLEPQNGYSFPAGRLKTIFNAFLDSEILMSAPITRFQEFSEYKDVQQYGLKVLAAMSYRKSPTPIFMQNYLELLDKLLTTDIMPEIKNKDKDKDDDKEDKVLCAVKGQPSFAYNAIICRRHANRCWAFACQWPLCAEPRTQKRALLLLVEKLMPLLMKPHLATDMLCDSLDAGGPISMLALQGVLELVCHHNIDYPDIYERLYAMFEPEMFATRHKRRLLHLADIFLSSTHLPESLVAAFAKRLSRLALVAPPEDTAALLQLVANLLLRHPGLKRMICYDDTPAIMSSDPYVMEETSACASGALSSSLWEVSALRRHWLPAVASAADKVLAAADPRAAPVTVQVPDELMLFDAELKKRFKSIEMNFIRPVGASLPSGERLAHYWEIAT
;
A
#
# COMPACT_ATOMS: atom_id res chain seq x y z
N MET A 1 28.53 -30.92 -18.55
CA MET A 1 27.06 -31.05 -18.53
C MET A 1 26.66 -31.70 -17.23
N ALA A 2 26.42 -30.91 -16.18
CA ALA A 2 25.89 -31.43 -14.92
C ALA A 2 24.37 -31.55 -15.05
N ALA A 3 23.82 -32.75 -14.82
CA ALA A 3 22.38 -32.97 -14.74
C ALA A 3 21.79 -32.06 -13.63
N PRO A 4 20.58 -31.49 -13.83
CA PRO A 4 20.06 -30.50 -12.90
C PRO A 4 19.73 -31.15 -11.54
N PRO A 5 19.84 -30.41 -10.41
CA PRO A 5 19.54 -30.88 -9.05
C PRO A 5 18.06 -31.24 -8.79
N TYR A 6 17.23 -31.31 -9.84
CA TYR A 6 15.79 -31.45 -9.74
C TYR A 6 15.33 -32.89 -9.41
N ASN A 7 16.13 -33.91 -9.75
CA ASN A 7 15.77 -35.31 -9.53
C ASN A 7 15.95 -35.79 -8.07
N SER A 8 16.95 -35.28 -7.35
CA SER A 8 17.19 -35.66 -5.94
C SER A 8 16.09 -35.13 -5.01
N SER A 9 15.63 -33.90 -5.21
CA SER A 9 14.56 -33.29 -4.41
C SER A 9 13.22 -34.04 -4.53
N LYS A 10 12.88 -34.52 -5.74
CA LYS A 10 11.67 -35.33 -5.94
C LYS A 10 11.75 -36.68 -5.25
N MET A 11 12.90 -37.35 -5.31
CA MET A 11 13.10 -38.64 -4.62
C MET A 11 13.02 -38.50 -3.10
N ILE A 12 13.63 -37.45 -2.53
CA ILE A 12 13.54 -37.14 -1.10
C ILE A 12 12.08 -36.84 -0.70
N SER A 13 11.33 -36.10 -1.53
CA SER A 13 9.91 -35.81 -1.25
C SER A 13 9.00 -37.04 -1.27
N ALA A 14 9.33 -38.05 -2.08
CA ALA A 14 8.57 -39.30 -2.16
C ALA A 14 8.88 -40.21 -0.96
N GLN A 15 10.16 -40.29 -0.58
CA GLN A 15 10.60 -41.03 0.61
C GLN A 15 9.98 -40.46 1.89
N LEU A 16 9.97 -39.13 2.06
CA LEU A 16 9.35 -38.47 3.21
C LEU A 16 7.83 -38.72 3.28
N ARG A 17 7.15 -38.72 2.13
CA ARG A 17 5.71 -39.03 2.05
C ARG A 17 5.41 -40.48 2.43
N ASN A 18 6.24 -41.43 2.00
CA ASN A 18 6.09 -42.83 2.39
C ASN A 18 6.32 -43.01 3.90
N LYS A 19 7.38 -42.41 4.46
CA LYS A 19 7.64 -42.41 5.91
C LYS A 19 6.48 -41.80 6.72
N ALA A 20 5.87 -40.73 6.20
CA ALA A 20 4.71 -40.08 6.81
C ALA A 20 3.46 -41.00 6.81
N ASN A 21 3.17 -41.66 5.68
CA ASN A 21 2.05 -42.60 5.57
C ASN A 21 2.24 -43.82 6.48
N GLU A 22 3.44 -44.41 6.49
CA GLU A 22 3.77 -45.54 7.38
C GLU A 22 3.57 -45.20 8.86
N PHE A 23 3.90 -43.96 9.26
CA PHE A 23 3.66 -43.47 10.62
C PHE A 23 2.16 -43.27 10.90
N LEU A 24 1.41 -42.70 9.95
CA LEU A 24 -0.04 -42.49 10.09
C LEU A 24 -0.84 -43.80 10.10
N ASP A 25 -0.34 -44.85 9.45
CA ASP A 25 -1.01 -46.16 9.36
C ASP A 25 -0.71 -47.07 10.56
N SER A 26 0.47 -46.96 11.19
CA SER A 26 0.87 -47.84 12.29
C SER A 26 1.77 -47.16 13.33
N ARG A 27 1.35 -47.27 14.61
CA ARG A 27 2.09 -46.77 15.79
C ARG A 27 3.49 -47.38 15.94
N LYS A 28 3.77 -48.51 15.27
CA LYS A 28 5.09 -49.17 15.30
C LYS A 28 6.18 -48.35 14.60
N HIS A 29 5.81 -47.41 13.73
CA HIS A 29 6.75 -46.58 12.98
C HIS A 29 7.01 -45.21 13.64
N ALA A 30 6.85 -45.08 14.96
CA ALA A 30 7.09 -43.84 15.70
C ALA A 30 8.50 -43.24 15.46
N ASN A 31 9.50 -44.08 15.20
CA ASN A 31 10.86 -43.64 14.86
C ASN A 31 10.91 -42.81 13.57
N ASN A 32 10.01 -43.04 12.61
CA ASN A 32 9.96 -42.27 11.36
C ASN A 32 9.69 -40.77 11.63
N LEU A 33 8.92 -40.43 12.68
CA LEU A 33 8.69 -39.03 13.05
C LEU A 33 9.96 -38.38 13.63
N ALA A 34 10.70 -39.12 14.46
CA ALA A 34 11.97 -38.65 15.01
C ALA A 34 13.02 -38.42 13.89
N ASP A 35 13.11 -39.34 12.93
CA ASP A 35 13.96 -39.18 11.74
C ASP A 35 13.60 -37.91 10.95
N ILE A 36 12.30 -37.67 10.71
CA ILE A 36 11.84 -36.48 9.97
C ILE A 36 12.19 -35.19 10.73
N LEU A 37 12.10 -35.21 12.06
CA LEU A 37 12.49 -34.07 12.90
C LEU A 37 14.01 -33.85 12.90
N GLN A 38 14.81 -34.92 12.86
CA GLN A 38 16.26 -34.83 12.74
C GLN A 38 16.70 -34.27 11.37
N MET A 39 15.91 -34.47 10.31
CA MET A 39 16.17 -33.88 8.99
C MET A 39 16.06 -32.34 8.97
N PHE A 40 15.47 -31.69 9.99
CA PHE A 40 15.56 -30.23 10.17
C PHE A 40 16.91 -29.76 10.67
N GLU A 41 17.69 -30.63 11.31
CA GLU A 41 18.99 -30.30 11.91
C GLU A 41 20.11 -30.37 10.87
N MET A 42 19.88 -31.10 9.77
CA MET A 42 20.77 -31.11 8.62
C MET A 42 20.62 -29.77 7.87
N GLU A 43 21.69 -28.97 7.82
CA GLU A 43 21.72 -27.72 7.06
C GLU A 43 21.46 -28.02 5.57
N SER A 44 20.25 -27.73 5.11
CA SER A 44 19.84 -27.89 3.72
C SER A 44 19.26 -26.58 3.20
N ASP A 45 19.52 -26.27 1.93
CA ASP A 45 18.91 -25.10 1.28
C ASP A 45 17.40 -25.28 1.03
N ASN A 46 16.88 -26.52 1.04
CA ASN A 46 15.50 -26.82 0.69
C ASN A 46 14.75 -27.61 1.77
N TYR A 47 14.19 -26.90 2.74
CA TYR A 47 13.32 -27.47 3.78
C TYR A 47 11.88 -27.74 3.31
N THR A 48 11.50 -27.30 2.10
CA THR A 48 10.12 -27.37 1.58
C THR A 48 9.47 -28.76 1.68
N PRO A 49 10.15 -29.87 1.29
CA PRO A 49 9.55 -31.20 1.37
C PRO A 49 9.28 -31.64 2.81
N VAL A 50 10.20 -31.34 3.72
CA VAL A 50 10.11 -31.71 5.13
C VAL A 50 8.97 -30.94 5.81
N LEU A 51 8.86 -29.63 5.53
CA LEU A 51 7.79 -28.77 6.02
C LEU A 51 6.40 -29.29 5.59
N LEU A 52 6.24 -29.64 4.32
CA LEU A 52 4.99 -30.20 3.80
C LEU A 52 4.65 -31.55 4.45
N THR A 53 5.64 -32.41 4.71
CA THR A 53 5.38 -33.68 5.40
C THR A 53 4.96 -33.50 6.85
N ILE A 54 5.56 -32.54 7.57
CA ILE A 54 5.14 -32.17 8.93
C ILE A 54 3.72 -31.60 8.93
N GLU A 55 3.40 -30.76 7.95
CA GLU A 55 2.05 -30.24 7.75
C GLU A 55 1.03 -31.38 7.65
N VAL A 56 1.27 -32.36 6.78
CA VAL A 56 0.35 -33.51 6.58
C VAL A 56 0.24 -34.35 7.86
N ILE A 57 1.37 -34.71 8.49
CA ILE A 57 1.35 -35.56 9.68
C ILE A 57 0.57 -34.91 10.81
N PHE A 58 0.90 -33.67 11.19
CA PHE A 58 0.27 -33.05 12.36
C PHE A 58 -1.15 -32.54 12.08
N THR A 59 -1.49 -32.13 10.86
CA THR A 59 -2.89 -31.83 10.53
C THR A 59 -3.77 -33.07 10.66
N GLU A 60 -3.26 -34.25 10.31
CA GLU A 60 -4.01 -35.50 10.44
C GLU A 60 -4.07 -36.01 11.89
N LEU A 61 -2.97 -35.92 12.65
CA LEU A 61 -2.97 -36.24 14.09
C LEU A 61 -3.93 -35.33 14.89
N LEU A 62 -4.00 -34.05 14.55
CA LEU A 62 -4.92 -33.10 15.18
C LEU A 62 -6.38 -33.42 14.85
N LYS A 63 -6.70 -33.78 13.60
CA LYS A 63 -8.06 -34.22 13.21
C LYS A 63 -8.50 -35.50 13.93
N ARG A 64 -7.57 -36.44 14.13
CA ARG A 64 -7.83 -37.71 14.84
C ARG A 64 -8.02 -37.52 16.34
N GLY A 65 -7.62 -36.37 16.89
CA GLY A 65 -7.67 -36.10 18.33
C GLY A 65 -6.62 -36.87 19.13
N ASP A 66 -5.59 -37.43 18.47
CA ASP A 66 -4.54 -38.21 19.13
C ASP A 66 -3.70 -37.35 20.10
N LEU A 67 -3.68 -36.03 19.88
CA LEU A 67 -3.01 -35.02 20.71
C LEU A 67 -3.92 -34.43 21.81
N PHE A 68 -5.21 -34.80 21.84
CA PHE A 68 -6.18 -34.34 22.84
C PHE A 68 -5.91 -35.03 24.19
N GLU A 69 -5.68 -34.22 25.21
CA GLU A 69 -5.53 -34.66 26.60
C GLU A 69 -6.35 -33.69 27.45
N GLU A 70 -7.35 -34.23 28.14
CA GLU A 70 -8.14 -33.48 29.10
C GLU A 70 -7.32 -33.32 30.37
N ILE A 71 -6.63 -32.18 30.50
CA ILE A 71 -5.88 -31.86 31.72
C ILE A 71 -6.89 -31.47 32.81
N VAL A 72 -7.28 -32.43 33.63
CA VAL A 72 -8.09 -32.17 34.84
C VAL A 72 -7.16 -31.64 35.95
N PRO A 73 -7.35 -30.41 36.47
CA PRO A 73 -6.55 -29.91 37.57
C PRO A 73 -6.63 -30.87 38.78
N LEU A 74 -5.49 -31.14 39.43
CA LEU A 74 -5.33 -31.97 40.65
C LEU A 74 -5.39 -33.49 40.50
N LYS A 75 -5.50 -34.07 39.28
CA LYS A 75 -5.22 -35.50 39.10
C LYS A 75 -3.72 -35.75 38.88
N PRO A 76 -3.08 -36.72 39.58
CA PRO A 76 -1.72 -37.12 39.27
C PRO A 76 -1.67 -37.62 37.82
N ASN A 77 -0.61 -37.24 37.10
CA ASN A 77 -0.35 -37.63 35.72
C ASN A 77 -0.67 -39.11 35.51
N ASP A 78 -1.58 -39.43 34.58
CA ASP A 78 -1.78 -40.82 34.19
C ASP A 78 -0.43 -41.36 33.69
N VAL A 79 0.10 -42.36 34.42
CA VAL A 79 1.34 -43.12 34.08
C VAL A 79 1.00 -44.22 33.08
N THR A 80 -0.14 -44.13 32.41
CA THR A 80 -0.55 -45.08 31.38
C THR A 80 0.38 -44.94 30.16
N PRO A 81 0.73 -46.04 29.48
CA PRO A 81 1.57 -45.98 28.28
C PRO A 81 0.95 -45.10 27.18
N GLU A 82 -0.38 -44.98 27.15
CA GLU A 82 -1.09 -44.07 26.25
C GLU A 82 -0.88 -42.60 26.62
N GLY A 83 -0.89 -42.24 27.90
CA GLY A 83 -0.58 -40.88 28.37
C GLY A 83 0.87 -40.49 28.07
N GLN A 84 1.82 -41.42 28.22
CA GLN A 84 3.23 -41.17 27.86
C GLN A 84 3.41 -40.97 26.35
N TYR A 85 2.74 -41.77 25.52
CA TYR A 85 2.77 -41.62 24.06
C TYR A 85 2.16 -40.28 23.61
N LYS A 86 1.05 -39.85 24.22
CA LYS A 86 0.44 -38.54 23.95
C LYS A 86 1.34 -37.37 24.32
N ARG A 87 2.03 -37.43 25.47
CA ARG A 87 3.02 -36.41 25.87
C ARG A 87 4.19 -36.36 24.90
N TRP A 88 4.73 -37.52 24.53
CA TRP A 88 5.80 -37.59 23.52
C TRP A 88 5.36 -36.98 22.18
N LEU A 89 4.13 -37.26 21.72
CA LEU A 89 3.59 -36.63 20.52
C LEU A 89 3.45 -35.11 20.64
N ARG A 90 3.06 -34.58 21.81
CA ARG A 90 3.05 -33.13 22.08
C ARG A 90 4.45 -32.54 22.06
N GLU A 91 5.43 -33.19 22.68
CA GLU A 91 6.83 -32.75 22.64
C GLU A 91 7.36 -32.74 21.20
N CYS A 92 7.04 -33.77 20.40
CA CYS A 92 7.36 -33.80 18.98
C CYS A 92 6.68 -32.67 18.21
N TYR A 93 5.42 -32.35 18.53
CA TYR A 93 4.70 -31.22 17.92
C TYR A 93 5.31 -29.87 18.30
N GLU A 94 5.66 -29.65 19.57
CA GLU A 94 6.33 -28.44 20.04
C GLU A 94 7.71 -28.26 19.39
N ALA A 95 8.45 -29.37 19.25
CA ALA A 95 9.73 -29.37 18.58
C ALA A 95 9.57 -29.11 17.07
N ALA A 96 8.55 -29.67 16.42
CA ALA A 96 8.20 -29.37 15.03
C ALA A 96 7.82 -27.90 14.83
N TRP A 97 7.04 -27.34 15.74
CA TRP A 97 6.64 -25.93 15.74
C TRP A 97 7.85 -25.00 15.88
N SER A 98 8.70 -25.26 16.87
CA SER A 98 9.89 -24.43 17.12
C SER A 98 10.85 -24.47 15.92
N ARG A 99 10.99 -25.62 15.27
CA ARG A 99 11.80 -25.80 14.05
C ARG A 99 11.18 -25.09 12.84
N THR A 100 9.87 -25.23 12.60
CA THR A 100 9.17 -24.52 11.51
C THR A 100 9.29 -23.00 11.66
N VAL A 101 9.12 -22.46 12.87
CA VAL A 101 9.31 -21.02 13.13
C VAL A 101 10.79 -20.62 12.97
N SER A 102 11.75 -21.43 13.41
CA SER A 102 13.18 -21.16 13.16
C SER A 102 13.54 -21.19 11.67
N CYS A 103 12.86 -22.00 10.86
CA CYS A 103 13.04 -21.97 9.40
C CYS A 103 12.56 -20.65 8.79
N MET A 104 11.61 -19.94 9.42
CA MET A 104 11.18 -18.63 8.92
C MET A 104 12.28 -17.56 9.01
N THR A 105 13.16 -17.64 10.00
CA THR A 105 14.28 -16.70 10.15
C THR A 105 15.52 -17.17 9.38
N LYS A 106 15.87 -18.46 9.48
CA LYS A 106 17.11 -19.02 8.91
C LYS A 106 17.04 -19.36 7.43
N ALA A 107 15.90 -19.86 6.95
CA ALA A 107 15.80 -20.36 5.57
C ALA A 107 15.73 -19.20 4.54
N ARG A 108 16.15 -19.48 3.30
CA ARG A 108 16.15 -18.52 2.19
C ARG A 108 15.08 -18.86 1.15
N GLY A 109 14.57 -17.83 0.46
CA GLY A 109 13.69 -17.98 -0.69
C GLY A 109 12.38 -18.71 -0.40
N GLY A 110 12.00 -19.66 -1.28
CA GLY A 110 10.73 -20.39 -1.22
C GLY A 110 10.54 -21.21 0.06
N SER A 111 11.62 -21.74 0.66
CA SER A 111 11.57 -22.49 1.92
C SER A 111 11.03 -21.63 3.08
N ARG A 112 11.35 -20.33 3.09
CA ARG A 112 10.84 -19.38 4.10
C ARG A 112 9.33 -19.14 3.97
N LEU A 113 8.87 -18.97 2.74
CA LEU A 113 7.44 -18.79 2.44
C LEU A 113 6.64 -20.05 2.76
N GLN A 114 7.19 -21.23 2.42
CA GLN A 114 6.56 -22.50 2.77
C GLN A 114 6.49 -22.71 4.28
N ALA A 115 7.55 -22.36 5.03
CA ALA A 115 7.56 -22.46 6.49
C ALA A 115 6.43 -21.65 7.12
N LEU A 116 6.20 -20.42 6.63
CA LEU A 116 5.08 -19.59 7.05
C LEU A 116 3.72 -20.23 6.75
N VAL A 117 3.51 -20.72 5.53
CA VAL A 117 2.24 -21.35 5.12
C VAL A 117 1.96 -22.57 5.99
N THR A 118 2.97 -23.42 6.21
CA THR A 118 2.86 -24.58 7.07
C THR A 118 2.56 -24.18 8.52
N ALA A 119 3.24 -23.18 9.09
CA ALA A 119 2.94 -22.67 10.43
C ALA A 119 1.50 -22.14 10.56
N CYS A 120 1.00 -21.39 9.56
CA CYS A 120 -0.37 -20.88 9.55
C CYS A 120 -1.42 -21.99 9.41
N LYS A 121 -1.13 -23.05 8.64
CA LYS A 121 -2.02 -24.22 8.53
C LYS A 121 -2.03 -25.08 9.78
N LEU A 122 -0.89 -25.25 10.45
CA LEU A 122 -0.81 -25.91 11.75
C LEU A 122 -1.58 -25.10 12.81
N LEU A 123 -1.44 -23.77 12.80
CA LEU A 123 -2.25 -22.86 13.62
C LEU A 123 -3.75 -23.03 13.35
N GLN A 124 -4.14 -23.09 12.07
CA GLN A 124 -5.54 -23.33 11.67
C GLN A 124 -6.05 -24.69 12.19
N ALA A 125 -5.24 -25.74 12.09
CA ALA A 125 -5.59 -27.07 12.57
C ALA A 125 -5.73 -27.10 14.10
N GLU A 126 -4.81 -26.45 14.83
CA GLU A 126 -4.86 -26.34 16.31
C GLU A 126 -6.07 -25.54 16.78
N GLY A 127 -6.45 -24.47 16.07
CA GLY A 127 -7.67 -23.72 16.37
C GLY A 127 -8.96 -24.50 16.09
N ARG A 128 -8.96 -25.41 15.11
CA ARG A 128 -10.11 -26.28 14.81
C ARG A 128 -10.21 -27.48 15.76
N TYR A 129 -9.08 -28.00 16.21
CA TYR A 129 -8.99 -29.15 17.10
C TYR A 129 -8.09 -28.78 18.30
N PRO A 130 -8.66 -28.10 19.31
CA PRO A 130 -7.87 -27.59 20.42
C PRO A 130 -7.26 -28.75 21.23
N LEU A 131 -6.03 -28.55 21.69
CA LEU A 131 -5.28 -29.51 22.50
C LEU A 131 -5.87 -29.67 23.92
N GLU A 132 -6.63 -28.68 24.38
CA GLU A 132 -7.25 -28.62 25.70
C GLU A 132 -8.76 -28.31 25.56
N PRO A 133 -9.61 -28.80 26.48
CA PRO A 133 -11.02 -28.43 26.50
C PRO A 133 -11.17 -26.94 26.81
N GLN A 134 -11.63 -26.15 25.84
CA GLN A 134 -12.04 -24.76 26.07
C GLN A 134 -13.54 -24.61 25.89
N ASN A 135 -14.17 -23.92 26.84
CA ASN A 135 -15.56 -23.50 26.75
C ASN A 135 -15.66 -22.25 25.86
N GLY A 136 -15.54 -22.44 24.53
CA GLY A 136 -15.69 -21.35 23.56
C GLY A 136 -14.84 -21.52 22.30
N TYR A 137 -14.85 -20.50 21.44
CA TYR A 137 -14.00 -20.42 20.25
C TYR A 137 -12.52 -20.32 20.64
N SER A 138 -11.73 -21.33 20.30
CA SER A 138 -10.29 -21.38 20.62
C SER A 138 -9.45 -20.86 19.45
N PHE A 139 -8.67 -19.81 19.71
CA PHE A 139 -7.65 -19.32 18.78
C PHE A 139 -6.27 -19.38 19.46
N PRO A 140 -5.27 -20.08 18.89
CA PRO A 140 -3.94 -20.20 19.50
C PRO A 140 -3.11 -18.90 19.41
N ALA A 141 -3.43 -17.92 20.25
CA ALA A 141 -2.75 -16.62 20.26
C ALA A 141 -1.24 -16.71 20.61
N GLY A 142 -0.84 -17.70 21.42
CA GLY A 142 0.57 -17.93 21.76
C GLY A 142 1.41 -18.33 20.56
N ARG A 143 0.87 -19.18 19.68
CA ARG A 143 1.49 -19.59 18.42
C ARG A 143 1.62 -18.41 17.46
N LEU A 144 0.56 -17.62 17.31
CA LEU A 144 0.59 -16.41 16.51
C LEU A 144 1.67 -15.43 17.01
N LYS A 145 1.86 -15.31 18.33
CA LYS A 145 2.95 -14.52 18.93
C LYS A 145 4.34 -15.00 18.48
N THR A 146 4.57 -16.31 18.39
CA THR A 146 5.86 -16.84 17.91
C THR A 146 6.11 -16.55 16.43
N ILE A 147 5.06 -16.59 15.60
CA ILE A 147 5.13 -16.20 14.19
C ILE A 147 5.47 -14.70 14.09
N PHE A 148 4.80 -13.85 14.87
CA PHE A 148 5.07 -12.41 14.85
C PHE A 148 6.47 -12.07 15.38
N ASN A 149 7.00 -12.82 16.33
CA ASN A 149 8.40 -12.67 16.75
C ASN A 149 9.37 -12.94 15.59
N ALA A 150 9.08 -13.94 14.75
CA ALA A 150 9.89 -14.25 13.57
C ALA A 150 9.75 -13.20 12.46
N PHE A 151 8.58 -12.57 12.31
CA PHE A 151 8.41 -11.44 11.38
C PHE A 151 9.10 -10.17 11.84
N LEU A 152 9.09 -9.92 13.14
CA LEU A 152 9.65 -8.73 13.77
C LEU A 152 11.14 -8.90 14.10
N ASP A 153 11.88 -9.47 13.15
CA ASP A 153 13.33 -9.55 13.18
C ASP A 153 13.94 -8.14 13.04
N SER A 154 15.01 -7.89 13.78
CA SER A 154 15.73 -6.62 13.79
C SER A 154 16.78 -6.51 12.68
N GLU A 155 17.18 -7.64 12.07
CA GLU A 155 18.29 -7.72 11.11
C GLU A 155 17.84 -7.98 9.67
N ILE A 156 16.74 -8.70 9.48
CA ILE A 156 16.28 -9.16 8.17
C ILE A 156 14.95 -8.49 7.81
N LEU A 157 14.87 -7.90 6.61
CA LEU A 157 13.61 -7.43 6.04
C LEU A 157 12.73 -8.63 5.66
N MET A 158 11.55 -8.71 6.27
CA MET A 158 10.60 -9.83 6.12
C MET A 158 9.42 -9.51 5.19
N SER A 159 9.60 -8.60 4.23
CA SER A 159 8.53 -8.14 3.34
C SER A 159 7.85 -9.26 2.54
N ALA A 160 8.62 -10.19 1.94
CA ALA A 160 8.04 -11.30 1.18
C ALA A 160 7.18 -12.26 2.05
N PRO A 161 7.64 -12.72 3.24
CA PRO A 161 6.77 -13.44 4.17
C PRO A 161 5.54 -12.64 4.62
N ILE A 162 5.68 -11.35 4.94
CA ILE A 162 4.56 -10.52 5.41
C ILE A 162 3.52 -10.30 4.31
N THR A 163 3.93 -10.06 3.07
CA THR A 163 3.01 -9.99 1.92
C THR A 163 2.29 -11.32 1.68
N ARG A 164 2.96 -12.47 1.85
CA ARG A 164 2.29 -13.78 1.78
C ARG A 164 1.31 -13.99 2.93
N PHE A 165 1.59 -13.46 4.11
CA PHE A 165 0.68 -13.48 5.26
C PHE A 165 -0.62 -12.71 5.01
N GLN A 166 -0.68 -11.83 4.00
CA GLN A 166 -1.88 -11.08 3.64
C GLN A 166 -3.09 -12.00 3.39
N GLU A 167 -2.91 -13.15 2.77
CA GLU A 167 -3.97 -14.16 2.54
C GLU A 167 -4.63 -14.63 3.85
N PHE A 168 -3.86 -14.64 4.95
CA PHE A 168 -4.36 -15.01 6.28
C PHE A 168 -4.88 -13.82 7.07
N SER A 169 -4.43 -12.60 6.76
CA SER A 169 -4.94 -11.37 7.39
C SER A 169 -6.37 -11.01 6.96
N GLU A 170 -6.84 -11.58 5.84
CA GLU A 170 -8.24 -11.42 5.39
C GLU A 170 -9.25 -12.07 6.34
N TYR A 171 -8.84 -13.05 7.15
CA TYR A 171 -9.72 -13.70 8.12
C TYR A 171 -9.91 -12.80 9.36
N LYS A 172 -11.17 -12.62 9.78
CA LYS A 172 -11.52 -11.69 10.87
C LYS A 172 -10.99 -12.10 12.25
N ASP A 173 -10.86 -13.40 12.50
CA ASP A 173 -10.27 -13.93 13.72
C ASP A 173 -8.77 -13.63 13.79
N VAL A 174 -8.04 -13.87 12.70
CA VAL A 174 -6.62 -13.52 12.58
C VAL A 174 -6.41 -12.02 12.73
N GLN A 175 -7.29 -11.19 12.17
CA GLN A 175 -7.22 -9.74 12.35
C GLN A 175 -7.36 -9.34 13.82
N GLN A 176 -8.41 -9.79 14.51
CA GLN A 176 -8.69 -9.40 15.90
C GLN A 176 -7.60 -9.89 16.87
N TYR A 177 -7.25 -11.18 16.79
CA TYR A 177 -6.19 -11.74 17.65
C TYR A 177 -4.80 -11.26 17.23
N GLY A 178 -4.55 -11.05 15.95
CA GLY A 178 -3.31 -10.48 15.42
C GLY A 178 -3.07 -9.08 15.94
N LEU A 179 -4.04 -8.17 15.84
CA LEU A 179 -3.91 -6.83 16.40
C LEU A 179 -3.69 -6.86 17.92
N LYS A 180 -4.36 -7.76 18.65
CA LYS A 180 -4.14 -7.95 20.10
C LYS A 180 -2.70 -8.40 20.41
N VAL A 181 -2.19 -9.38 19.68
CA VAL A 181 -0.83 -9.91 19.86
C VAL A 181 0.22 -8.86 19.47
N LEU A 182 0.04 -8.18 18.34
CA LEU A 182 0.92 -7.11 17.90
C LEU A 182 0.96 -5.96 18.91
N ALA A 183 -0.19 -5.55 19.46
CA ALA A 183 -0.28 -4.53 20.49
C ALA A 183 0.46 -4.95 21.79
N ALA A 184 0.52 -6.23 22.11
CA ALA A 184 1.28 -6.73 23.25
C ALA A 184 2.80 -6.77 23.01
N MET A 185 3.24 -6.88 21.75
CA MET A 185 4.65 -6.99 21.36
C MET A 185 5.31 -5.67 20.95
N SER A 186 4.49 -4.64 20.75
CA SER A 186 4.89 -3.35 20.19
C SER A 186 5.71 -2.46 21.12
N TYR A 187 5.79 -2.74 22.42
CA TYR A 187 6.63 -1.92 23.31
C TYR A 187 8.12 -2.26 23.15
N ARG A 188 8.87 -1.38 22.48
CA ARG A 188 10.35 -1.37 22.45
C ARG A 188 10.85 0.06 22.58
N LYS A 189 11.80 0.30 23.51
CA LYS A 189 12.36 1.64 23.78
C LYS A 189 13.22 2.20 22.63
N SER A 190 13.91 1.33 21.89
CA SER A 190 14.78 1.73 20.77
C SER A 190 14.80 0.64 19.69
N PRO A 191 13.83 0.64 18.76
CA PRO A 191 13.82 -0.34 17.67
C PRO A 191 14.84 -0.01 16.58
N THR A 192 15.30 -1.02 15.85
CA THR A 192 16.09 -0.82 14.63
C THR A 192 15.19 -0.34 13.49
N PRO A 193 15.72 0.35 12.46
CA PRO A 193 14.93 0.80 11.31
C PRO A 193 14.24 -0.38 10.58
N ILE A 194 14.94 -1.52 10.48
CA ILE A 194 14.41 -2.76 9.88
C ILE A 194 13.21 -3.29 10.68
N PHE A 195 13.31 -3.27 12.02
CA PHE A 195 12.18 -3.64 12.87
C PHE A 195 10.99 -2.71 12.65
N MET A 196 11.21 -1.39 12.56
CA MET A 196 10.13 -0.43 12.32
C MET A 196 9.45 -0.70 10.97
N GLN A 197 10.22 -0.99 9.92
CA GLN A 197 9.67 -1.32 8.60
C GLN A 197 8.85 -2.62 8.62
N ASN A 198 9.40 -3.70 9.21
CA ASN A 198 8.69 -4.97 9.37
C ASN A 198 7.40 -4.79 10.19
N TYR A 199 7.44 -3.99 11.25
CA TYR A 199 6.30 -3.71 12.11
C TYR A 199 5.20 -2.95 11.37
N LEU A 200 5.55 -1.87 10.66
CA LEU A 200 4.60 -1.08 9.88
C LEU A 200 4.00 -1.89 8.72
N GLU A 201 4.80 -2.73 8.06
CA GLU A 201 4.30 -3.61 7.00
C GLU A 201 3.35 -4.67 7.54
N LEU A 202 3.63 -5.26 8.71
CA LEU A 202 2.71 -6.20 9.35
C LEU A 202 1.41 -5.52 9.80
N LEU A 203 1.49 -4.31 10.36
CA LEU A 203 0.32 -3.53 10.73
C LEU A 203 -0.54 -3.18 9.51
N ASP A 204 0.08 -2.76 8.42
CA ASP A 204 -0.57 -2.51 7.13
C ASP A 204 -1.32 -3.75 6.63
N LYS A 205 -0.69 -4.92 6.64
CA LYS A 205 -1.35 -6.17 6.22
C LYS A 205 -2.50 -6.56 7.15
N LEU A 206 -2.39 -6.35 8.46
CA LEU A 206 -3.50 -6.60 9.39
C LEU A 206 -4.68 -5.62 9.23
N LEU A 207 -4.46 -4.46 8.62
CA LEU A 207 -5.48 -3.45 8.33
C LEU A 207 -5.98 -3.51 6.88
N THR A 208 -5.70 -4.61 6.16
CA THR A 208 -6.18 -4.79 4.77
C THR A 208 -7.71 -4.80 4.70
N THR A 209 -8.37 -5.47 5.65
CA THR A 209 -9.83 -5.50 5.75
C THR A 209 -10.33 -4.29 6.53
N ASP A 210 -11.27 -3.56 5.93
CA ASP A 210 -11.77 -2.30 6.50
C ASP A 210 -12.48 -2.56 7.83
N ILE A 211 -11.91 -2.02 8.91
CA ILE A 211 -12.53 -2.03 10.23
C ILE A 211 -13.56 -0.91 10.25
N MET A 212 -14.83 -1.23 10.00
CA MET A 212 -15.89 -0.22 10.07
C MET A 212 -16.02 0.33 11.50
N PRO A 213 -15.87 1.65 11.70
CA PRO A 213 -15.93 2.27 13.03
C PRO A 213 -17.37 2.39 13.55
N GLU A 214 -18.37 2.31 12.67
CA GLU A 214 -19.78 2.42 13.03
C GLU A 214 -20.51 1.07 12.90
N ILE A 215 -21.29 0.75 13.94
CA ILE A 215 -22.38 -0.20 13.83
C ILE A 215 -23.40 0.49 12.94
N LYS A 216 -23.39 0.24 11.62
CA LYS A 216 -24.59 0.51 10.84
C LYS A 216 -25.70 -0.29 11.51
N ASN A 217 -26.67 0.41 12.10
CA ASN A 217 -27.92 -0.20 12.50
C ASN A 217 -28.38 -1.02 11.30
N LYS A 218 -28.59 -2.32 11.52
CA LYS A 218 -29.16 -3.25 10.54
C LYS A 218 -30.60 -2.84 10.25
N ASP A 219 -30.77 -1.74 9.52
CA ASP A 219 -32.02 -1.40 8.88
C ASP A 219 -31.73 -1.19 7.40
N LYS A 220 -32.04 -2.25 6.66
CA LYS A 220 -32.24 -2.31 5.21
C LYS A 220 -31.04 -1.91 4.36
N ASP A 221 -30.19 -2.91 4.09
CA ASP A 221 -29.93 -3.30 2.70
C ASP A 221 -29.55 -4.77 2.66
N LYS A 222 -30.39 -5.55 1.96
CA LYS A 222 -30.13 -6.92 1.56
C LYS A 222 -29.22 -6.86 0.33
N ASP A 223 -27.91 -6.86 0.52
CA ASP A 223 -26.93 -7.37 -0.45
C ASP A 223 -25.50 -7.24 0.12
N ASP A 224 -25.10 -8.20 0.93
CA ASP A 224 -23.78 -8.88 0.89
C ASP A 224 -23.72 -9.86 2.07
N ASP A 225 -24.44 -10.98 1.97
CA ASP A 225 -24.21 -12.16 2.83
C ASP A 225 -22.89 -12.84 2.40
N LYS A 226 -21.76 -12.12 2.51
CA LYS A 226 -20.46 -12.78 2.66
C LYS A 226 -20.36 -13.17 4.12
N GLU A 227 -20.70 -14.43 4.43
CA GLU A 227 -20.33 -15.03 5.70
C GLU A 227 -18.87 -14.68 6.00
N ASP A 228 -18.63 -14.02 7.13
CA ASP A 228 -17.30 -13.59 7.53
C ASP A 228 -16.34 -14.79 7.49
N LYS A 229 -15.34 -14.73 6.62
CA LYS A 229 -14.32 -15.79 6.56
C LYS A 229 -13.58 -15.82 7.89
N VAL A 230 -13.71 -16.94 8.59
CA VAL A 230 -13.04 -17.21 9.86
C VAL A 230 -12.08 -18.39 9.66
N LEU A 231 -10.82 -18.23 10.06
CA LEU A 231 -9.77 -19.22 9.80
C LEU A 231 -10.04 -20.53 10.57
N CYS A 232 -10.37 -20.42 11.86
CA CYS A 232 -10.54 -21.56 12.77
C CYS A 232 -12.01 -21.95 13.01
N ALA A 233 -12.92 -21.69 12.06
CA ALA A 233 -14.30 -22.12 12.18
C ALA A 233 -14.43 -23.66 12.18
N VAL A 234 -15.19 -24.20 13.16
CA VAL A 234 -15.56 -25.61 13.25
C VAL A 234 -17.08 -25.71 13.12
N LYS A 235 -17.56 -26.63 12.28
CA LYS A 235 -19.00 -26.92 12.15
C LYS A 235 -19.51 -27.46 13.50
N GLY A 236 -20.35 -26.70 14.20
CA GLY A 236 -20.99 -27.11 15.46
C GLY A 236 -20.47 -26.44 16.74
N GLN A 237 -19.50 -25.51 16.67
CA GLN A 237 -19.04 -24.69 17.80
C GLN A 237 -19.60 -23.25 17.75
N PRO A 238 -19.58 -22.49 18.88
CA PRO A 238 -20.05 -21.11 18.88
C PRO A 238 -19.30 -20.28 17.83
N SER A 239 -20.07 -19.54 17.02
CA SER A 239 -19.52 -18.65 15.99
C SER A 239 -18.61 -17.59 16.61
N PHE A 240 -17.52 -17.25 15.92
CA PHE A 240 -16.60 -16.22 16.34
C PHE A 240 -17.29 -14.85 16.37
N ALA A 241 -17.33 -14.22 17.54
CA ALA A 241 -17.89 -12.89 17.70
C ALA A 241 -16.83 -11.82 17.36
N TYR A 242 -16.84 -11.35 16.11
CA TYR A 242 -15.98 -10.24 15.69
C TYR A 242 -16.39 -8.93 16.38
N ASN A 243 -15.43 -8.25 17.00
CA ASN A 243 -15.66 -6.98 17.67
C ASN A 243 -14.77 -5.88 17.07
N ALA A 244 -15.37 -5.09 16.18
CA ALA A 244 -14.72 -3.97 15.50
C ALA A 244 -14.15 -2.92 16.47
N ILE A 245 -14.81 -2.68 17.61
CA ILE A 245 -14.36 -1.70 18.62
C ILE A 245 -13.06 -2.17 19.29
N ILE A 246 -12.95 -3.47 19.57
CA ILE A 246 -11.74 -4.07 20.14
C ILE A 246 -10.59 -4.01 19.12
N CYS A 247 -10.85 -4.33 17.85
CA CYS A 247 -9.88 -4.19 16.76
C CYS A 247 -9.39 -2.75 16.63
N ARG A 248 -10.31 -1.77 16.62
CA ARG A 248 -9.98 -0.34 16.58
C ARG A 248 -9.11 0.08 17.76
N ARG A 249 -9.43 -0.38 18.97
CA ARG A 249 -8.64 -0.09 20.18
C ARG A 249 -7.22 -0.68 20.08
N HIS A 250 -7.08 -1.91 19.61
CA HIS A 250 -5.76 -2.54 19.44
C HIS A 250 -4.95 -1.87 18.32
N ALA A 251 -5.57 -1.52 17.19
CA ALA A 251 -4.92 -0.78 16.11
C ALA A 251 -4.39 0.58 16.58
N ASN A 252 -5.21 1.35 17.32
CA ASN A 252 -4.77 2.62 17.92
C ASN A 252 -3.63 2.43 18.91
N ARG A 253 -3.65 1.35 19.70
CA ARG A 253 -2.57 1.04 20.64
C ARG A 253 -1.27 0.70 19.90
N CYS A 254 -1.33 -0.10 18.84
CA CYS A 254 -0.19 -0.38 17.97
C CYS A 254 0.40 0.92 17.39
N TRP A 255 -0.46 1.78 16.84
CA TRP A 255 -0.03 3.05 16.28
C TRP A 255 0.58 3.99 17.33
N ALA A 256 -0.02 4.10 18.51
CA ALA A 256 0.50 4.93 19.60
C ALA A 256 1.91 4.51 20.04
N PHE A 257 2.25 3.22 19.98
CA PHE A 257 3.62 2.77 20.21
C PHE A 257 4.55 3.10 19.05
N ALA A 258 4.09 2.95 17.81
CA ALA A 258 4.88 3.34 16.64
C ALA A 258 5.22 4.84 16.65
N CYS A 259 4.32 5.71 17.09
CA CYS A 259 4.55 7.15 17.24
C CYS A 259 5.63 7.52 18.26
N GLN A 260 6.00 6.63 19.18
CA GLN A 260 7.10 6.87 20.13
C GLN A 260 8.48 6.66 19.50
N TRP A 261 8.53 6.13 18.28
CA TRP A 261 9.77 5.85 17.56
C TRP A 261 10.13 7.01 16.63
N PRO A 262 11.42 7.16 16.28
CA PRO A 262 11.86 8.16 15.31
C PRO A 262 11.49 7.75 13.88
N LEU A 263 10.19 7.77 13.55
CA LEU A 263 9.66 7.39 12.24
C LEU A 263 10.14 8.33 11.11
N CYS A 264 10.39 9.60 11.44
CA CYS A 264 10.84 10.63 10.51
C CYS A 264 12.37 10.59 10.24
N ALA A 265 13.12 9.73 10.92
CA ALA A 265 14.58 9.68 10.76
C ALA A 265 15.02 9.04 9.44
N GLU A 266 14.23 8.13 8.87
CA GLU A 266 14.54 7.44 7.61
C GLU A 266 13.42 7.64 6.57
N PRO A 267 13.71 8.14 5.35
CA PRO A 267 12.70 8.45 4.33
C PRO A 267 11.80 7.27 3.95
N ARG A 268 12.33 6.04 3.94
CA ARG A 268 11.57 4.82 3.59
C ARG A 268 10.52 4.50 4.66
N THR A 269 10.93 4.55 5.91
CA THR A 269 10.07 4.29 7.08
C THR A 269 9.01 5.37 7.21
N GLN A 270 9.40 6.64 7.05
CA GLN A 270 8.48 7.78 7.04
C GLN A 270 7.42 7.66 5.94
N LYS A 271 7.83 7.39 4.70
CA LYS A 271 6.89 7.19 3.58
C LYS A 271 5.89 6.08 3.87
N ARG A 272 6.35 4.95 4.42
CA ARG A 272 5.46 3.82 4.75
C ARG A 272 4.50 4.17 5.88
N ALA A 273 5.00 4.82 6.93
CA ALA A 273 4.18 5.30 8.03
C ALA A 273 3.09 6.27 7.56
N LEU A 274 3.41 7.19 6.64
CA LEU A 274 2.45 8.13 6.06
C LEU A 274 1.38 7.43 5.22
N LEU A 275 1.77 6.50 4.35
CA LEU A 275 0.80 5.73 3.56
C LEU A 275 -0.17 4.97 4.48
N LEU A 276 0.36 4.29 5.49
CA LEU A 276 -0.44 3.57 6.47
C LEU A 276 -1.35 4.50 7.28
N LEU A 277 -0.82 5.65 7.71
CA LEU A 277 -1.58 6.65 8.44
C LEU A 277 -2.77 7.11 7.62
N VAL A 278 -2.49 7.68 6.44
CA VAL A 278 -3.47 8.38 5.61
C VAL A 278 -4.49 7.44 4.97
N GLU A 279 -4.08 6.25 4.51
CA GLU A 279 -4.99 5.38 3.75
C GLU A 279 -5.83 4.47 4.65
N LYS A 280 -5.34 4.14 5.86
CA LYS A 280 -5.94 3.10 6.70
C LYS A 280 -6.24 3.54 8.12
N LEU A 281 -5.35 4.30 8.76
CA LEU A 281 -5.49 4.61 10.18
C LEU A 281 -6.33 5.85 10.45
N MET A 282 -6.32 6.87 9.59
CA MET A 282 -7.08 8.12 9.78
C MET A 282 -8.53 7.91 10.25
N PRO A 283 -9.37 7.07 9.60
CA PRO A 283 -10.74 6.83 10.06
C PRO A 283 -10.81 6.04 11.39
N LEU A 284 -9.76 5.30 11.72
CA LEU A 284 -9.68 4.48 12.93
C LEU A 284 -9.18 5.25 14.14
N LEU A 285 -8.50 6.39 13.96
CA LEU A 285 -7.89 7.13 15.05
C LEU A 285 -8.95 7.54 16.10
N MET A 286 -8.61 7.32 17.38
CA MET A 286 -9.43 7.81 18.50
C MET A 286 -9.14 9.28 18.81
N LYS A 287 -7.91 9.72 18.53
CA LYS A 287 -7.39 11.06 18.80
C LYS A 287 -6.61 11.54 17.58
N PRO A 288 -7.30 12.02 16.53
CA PRO A 288 -6.68 12.39 15.25
C PRO A 288 -5.68 13.56 15.40
N HIS A 289 -5.90 14.45 16.36
CA HIS A 289 -5.02 15.58 16.66
C HIS A 289 -3.58 15.18 17.06
N LEU A 290 -3.32 13.94 17.47
CA LEU A 290 -1.96 13.47 17.78
C LEU A 290 -1.14 13.20 16.51
N ALA A 291 -1.78 13.05 15.35
CA ALA A 291 -1.10 12.85 14.08
C ALA A 291 -0.56 14.17 13.48
N THR A 292 -1.02 15.33 13.98
CA THR A 292 -0.69 16.65 13.44
C THR A 292 0.81 16.88 13.43
N ASP A 293 1.52 16.69 14.55
CA ASP A 293 2.97 16.96 14.63
C ASP A 293 3.77 16.16 13.59
N MET A 294 3.48 14.86 13.46
CA MET A 294 4.17 14.01 12.48
C MET A 294 3.85 14.42 11.03
N LEU A 295 2.61 14.86 10.76
CA LEU A 295 2.22 15.35 9.45
C LEU A 295 2.87 16.71 9.14
N CYS A 296 3.02 17.59 10.12
CA CYS A 296 3.75 18.85 10.00
C CYS A 296 5.23 18.60 9.66
N ASP A 297 5.92 17.77 10.45
CA ASP A 297 7.32 17.39 10.19
C ASP A 297 7.50 16.77 8.80
N SER A 298 6.52 15.97 8.37
CA SER A 298 6.52 15.33 7.05
C SER A 298 6.22 16.29 5.91
N LEU A 299 5.51 17.39 6.18
CA LEU A 299 5.28 18.47 5.22
C LEU A 299 6.56 19.29 5.03
N ASP A 300 7.25 19.60 6.12
CA ASP A 300 8.51 20.35 6.13
C ASP A 300 9.68 19.60 5.49
N ALA A 301 9.62 18.25 5.45
CA ALA A 301 10.62 17.43 4.77
C ALA A 301 10.70 17.65 3.24
N GLY A 302 9.66 18.23 2.62
CA GLY A 302 9.63 18.51 1.19
C GLY A 302 9.52 17.28 0.28
N GLY A 303 9.46 17.51 -1.03
CA GLY A 303 9.47 16.46 -2.06
C GLY A 303 8.28 15.48 -2.00
N PRO A 304 8.46 14.20 -2.40
CA PRO A 304 7.37 13.22 -2.48
C PRO A 304 6.70 12.88 -1.14
N ILE A 305 7.39 13.14 -0.01
CA ILE A 305 6.89 12.87 1.35
C ILE A 305 5.88 13.95 1.74
N SER A 306 6.19 15.21 1.46
CA SER A 306 5.28 16.35 1.70
C SER A 306 3.95 16.19 0.94
N MET A 307 3.99 15.69 -0.30
CA MET A 307 2.79 15.44 -1.11
C MET A 307 1.90 14.34 -0.53
N LEU A 308 2.49 13.34 0.15
CA LEU A 308 1.72 12.30 0.85
C LEU A 308 1.13 12.84 2.15
N ALA A 309 1.91 13.63 2.90
CA ALA A 309 1.48 14.26 4.14
C ALA A 309 0.31 15.22 3.92
N LEU A 310 0.28 15.93 2.77
CA LEU A 310 -0.80 16.85 2.41
C LEU A 310 -2.18 16.21 2.47
N GLN A 311 -2.33 14.95 2.05
CA GLN A 311 -3.63 14.29 2.17
C GLN A 311 -4.03 14.10 3.64
N GLY A 312 -3.09 13.68 4.49
CA GLY A 312 -3.36 13.53 5.92
C GLY A 312 -3.79 14.85 6.55
N VAL A 313 -3.12 15.95 6.19
CA VAL A 313 -3.49 17.30 6.61
C VAL A 313 -4.89 17.68 6.12
N LEU A 314 -5.22 17.42 4.84
CA LEU A 314 -6.56 17.68 4.30
C LEU A 314 -7.64 16.94 5.09
N GLU A 315 -7.42 15.66 5.38
CA GLU A 315 -8.38 14.87 6.12
C GLU A 315 -8.54 15.36 7.57
N LEU A 316 -7.46 15.78 8.22
CA LEU A 316 -7.53 16.44 9.54
C LEU A 316 -8.30 17.77 9.50
N VAL A 317 -8.08 18.59 8.49
CA VAL A 317 -8.75 19.90 8.35
C VAL A 317 -10.23 19.70 8.04
N CYS A 318 -10.57 18.85 7.06
CA CYS A 318 -11.94 18.66 6.59
C CYS A 318 -12.82 17.85 7.53
N HIS A 319 -12.30 16.79 8.16
CA HIS A 319 -13.11 15.89 9.00
C HIS A 319 -12.96 16.14 10.50
N HIS A 320 -11.82 16.68 10.92
CA HIS A 320 -11.51 16.88 12.33
C HIS A 320 -11.40 18.36 12.74
N ASN A 321 -11.69 19.29 11.82
CA ASN A 321 -11.68 20.74 12.03
C ASN A 321 -10.41 21.23 12.74
N ILE A 322 -9.25 20.68 12.35
CA ILE A 322 -7.95 21.12 12.85
C ILE A 322 -7.48 22.29 12.00
N ASP A 323 -7.24 23.44 12.63
CA ASP A 323 -6.67 24.60 11.95
C ASP A 323 -5.17 24.38 11.72
N TYR A 324 -4.75 24.41 10.45
CA TYR A 324 -3.34 24.45 10.07
C TYR A 324 -3.05 25.85 9.48
N PRO A 325 -2.08 26.59 10.03
CA PRO A 325 -1.71 27.90 9.48
C PRO A 325 -1.06 27.74 8.10
N ASP A 326 -1.38 28.63 7.17
CA ASP A 326 -0.69 28.75 5.87
C ASP A 326 -0.72 27.51 4.96
N ILE A 327 -1.77 26.67 5.06
CA ILE A 327 -1.97 25.49 4.18
C ILE A 327 -1.78 25.85 2.71
N TYR A 328 -2.35 26.98 2.28
CA TYR A 328 -2.32 27.39 0.88
C TYR A 328 -0.94 27.83 0.42
N GLU A 329 -0.12 28.43 1.30
CA GLU A 329 1.26 28.78 0.95
C GLU A 329 2.11 27.52 0.81
N ARG A 330 1.90 26.52 1.69
CA ARG A 330 2.55 25.21 1.57
C ARG A 330 2.12 24.47 0.31
N LEU A 331 0.82 24.46 0.01
CA LEU A 331 0.29 23.87 -1.22
C LEU A 331 0.87 24.58 -2.46
N TYR A 332 0.98 25.90 -2.41
CA TYR A 332 1.58 26.69 -3.48
C TYR A 332 3.03 26.29 -3.69
N ALA A 333 3.83 26.20 -2.62
CA ALA A 333 5.25 25.77 -2.66
C ALA A 333 5.46 24.36 -3.22
N MET A 334 4.48 23.43 -3.11
CA MET A 334 4.60 22.09 -3.70
C MET A 334 4.55 22.06 -5.24
N PHE A 335 4.02 23.12 -5.85
CA PHE A 335 3.93 23.23 -7.30
C PHE A 335 5.27 23.70 -7.89
N GLU A 336 6.20 22.75 -7.97
CA GLU A 336 7.53 22.91 -8.58
C GLU A 336 7.72 21.91 -9.73
N PRO A 337 8.68 22.15 -10.65
CA PRO A 337 8.98 21.21 -11.74
C PRO A 337 9.32 19.79 -11.26
N GLU A 338 9.87 19.65 -10.06
CA GLU A 338 10.20 18.35 -9.45
C GLU A 338 8.97 17.46 -9.21
N MET A 339 7.77 18.06 -9.11
CA MET A 339 6.50 17.36 -8.95
C MET A 339 6.27 16.31 -10.04
N PHE A 340 6.66 16.59 -11.29
CA PHE A 340 6.39 15.71 -12.43
C PHE A 340 7.15 14.38 -12.37
N ALA A 341 8.30 14.36 -11.69
CA ALA A 341 9.07 13.13 -11.46
C ALA A 341 8.43 12.22 -10.41
N THR A 342 7.50 12.74 -9.61
CA THR A 342 6.91 11.99 -8.50
C THR A 342 5.76 11.09 -8.94
N ARG A 343 5.66 9.91 -8.33
CA ARG A 343 4.55 8.97 -8.56
C ARG A 343 3.21 9.45 -7.99
N HIS A 344 3.23 10.40 -7.06
CA HIS A 344 2.03 10.87 -6.36
C HIS A 344 1.41 12.14 -6.98
N LYS A 345 1.90 12.58 -8.16
CA LYS A 345 1.41 13.79 -8.85
C LYS A 345 -0.10 13.79 -9.12
N ARG A 346 -0.69 12.64 -9.48
CA ARG A 346 -2.14 12.53 -9.72
C ARG A 346 -2.94 12.82 -8.45
N ARG A 347 -2.45 12.31 -7.31
CA ARG A 347 -3.04 12.51 -5.99
C ARG A 347 -2.94 13.99 -5.58
N LEU A 348 -1.78 14.61 -5.78
CA LEU A 348 -1.60 16.05 -5.52
C LEU A 348 -2.56 16.92 -6.35
N LEU A 349 -2.67 16.67 -7.66
CA LEU A 349 -3.59 17.44 -8.53
C LEU A 349 -5.06 17.28 -8.13
N HIS A 350 -5.47 16.06 -7.75
CA HIS A 350 -6.81 15.81 -7.25
C HIS A 350 -7.07 16.55 -5.92
N LEU A 351 -6.13 16.48 -4.97
CA LEU A 351 -6.25 17.18 -3.69
C LEU A 351 -6.26 18.69 -3.86
N ALA A 352 -5.44 19.23 -4.78
CA ALA A 352 -5.43 20.65 -5.10
C ALA A 352 -6.78 21.11 -5.69
N ASP A 353 -7.41 20.31 -6.55
CA ASP A 353 -8.75 20.61 -7.07
C ASP A 353 -9.80 20.71 -5.96
N ILE A 354 -9.71 19.83 -4.95
CA ILE A 354 -10.57 19.86 -3.76
C ILE A 354 -10.27 21.11 -2.91
N PHE A 355 -9.01 21.38 -2.57
CA PHE A 355 -8.63 22.54 -1.76
C PHE A 355 -9.05 23.87 -2.40
N LEU A 356 -8.87 23.99 -3.72
CA LEU A 356 -9.22 25.18 -4.49
C LEU A 356 -10.70 25.21 -4.92
N SER A 357 -11.52 24.26 -4.45
CA SER A 357 -12.98 24.32 -4.60
C SER A 357 -13.67 25.10 -3.46
N SER A 358 -12.91 25.46 -2.41
CA SER A 358 -13.44 26.23 -1.28
C SER A 358 -13.98 27.60 -1.72
N THR A 359 -15.14 27.99 -1.19
CA THR A 359 -15.84 29.23 -1.54
C THR A 359 -15.23 30.48 -0.91
N HIS A 360 -14.41 30.34 0.13
CA HIS A 360 -13.88 31.45 0.93
C HIS A 360 -12.46 31.88 0.52
N LEU A 361 -12.03 31.53 -0.70
CA LEU A 361 -10.69 31.86 -1.19
C LEU A 361 -10.63 33.28 -1.77
N PRO A 362 -9.60 34.08 -1.43
CA PRO A 362 -9.40 35.37 -2.07
C PRO A 362 -9.00 35.18 -3.55
N GLU A 363 -9.51 36.03 -4.43
CA GLU A 363 -9.25 35.94 -5.87
C GLU A 363 -7.76 36.02 -6.22
N SER A 364 -6.98 36.81 -5.47
CA SER A 364 -5.52 36.94 -5.66
C SER A 364 -4.77 35.63 -5.47
N LEU A 365 -5.17 34.81 -4.49
CA LEU A 365 -4.58 33.51 -4.21
C LEU A 365 -4.88 32.54 -5.35
N VAL A 366 -6.14 32.48 -5.80
CA VAL A 366 -6.51 31.59 -6.91
C VAL A 366 -5.85 32.03 -8.22
N ALA A 367 -5.71 33.33 -8.45
CA ALA A 367 -4.94 33.87 -9.58
C ALA A 367 -3.48 33.38 -9.56
N ALA A 368 -2.85 33.37 -8.39
CA ALA A 368 -1.48 32.88 -8.23
C ALA A 368 -1.35 31.40 -8.58
N PHE A 369 -2.27 30.55 -8.10
CA PHE A 369 -2.33 29.15 -8.50
C PHE A 369 -2.53 29.00 -10.00
N ALA A 370 -3.52 29.70 -10.59
CA ALA A 370 -3.78 29.63 -12.02
C ALA A 370 -2.55 30.01 -12.85
N LYS A 371 -1.83 31.07 -12.47
CA LYS A 371 -0.62 31.52 -13.16
C LYS A 371 0.56 30.57 -12.97
N ARG A 372 0.80 30.07 -11.75
CA ARG A 372 1.84 29.07 -11.45
C ARG A 372 1.63 27.79 -12.23
N LEU A 373 0.41 27.24 -12.22
CA LEU A 373 0.04 26.04 -12.98
C LEU A 373 0.21 26.25 -14.48
N SER A 374 -0.15 27.43 -14.99
CA SER A 374 0.01 27.77 -16.41
C SER A 374 1.48 27.81 -16.84
N ARG A 375 2.38 28.35 -15.99
CA ARG A 375 3.83 28.30 -16.24
C ARG A 375 4.39 26.89 -16.17
N LEU A 376 3.97 26.10 -15.17
CA LEU A 376 4.38 24.70 -15.05
C LEU A 376 3.92 23.86 -16.24
N ALA A 377 2.76 24.16 -16.82
CA ALA A 377 2.24 23.48 -18.00
C ALA A 377 3.16 23.59 -19.24
N LEU A 378 4.03 24.61 -19.32
CA LEU A 378 5.02 24.74 -20.39
C LEU A 378 6.20 23.78 -20.27
N VAL A 379 6.54 23.37 -19.05
CA VAL A 379 7.66 22.46 -18.75
C VAL A 379 7.16 21.02 -18.57
N ALA A 380 5.88 20.86 -18.24
CA ALA A 380 5.24 19.59 -17.97
C ALA A 380 5.29 18.62 -19.17
N PRO A 381 5.36 17.29 -18.91
CA PRO A 381 5.11 16.29 -19.94
C PRO A 381 3.65 16.36 -20.42
N PRO A 382 3.35 15.88 -21.64
CA PRO A 382 2.05 16.12 -22.30
C PRO A 382 0.83 15.62 -21.51
N GLU A 383 0.96 14.53 -20.74
CA GLU A 383 -0.11 14.03 -19.86
C GLU A 383 -0.49 15.02 -18.76
N ASP A 384 0.54 15.57 -18.11
CA ASP A 384 0.38 16.46 -16.98
C ASP A 384 -0.07 17.83 -17.46
N THR A 385 0.39 18.29 -18.63
CA THR A 385 -0.06 19.55 -19.25
C THR A 385 -1.58 19.57 -19.43
N ALA A 386 -2.18 18.49 -19.94
CA ALA A 386 -3.64 18.42 -20.11
C ALA A 386 -4.38 18.51 -18.77
N ALA A 387 -3.89 17.82 -17.74
CA ALA A 387 -4.48 17.85 -16.40
C ALA A 387 -4.33 19.22 -15.72
N LEU A 388 -3.17 19.87 -15.86
CA LEU A 388 -2.93 21.22 -15.37
C LEU A 388 -3.85 22.24 -16.05
N LEU A 389 -4.00 22.16 -17.37
CA LEU A 389 -4.92 23.03 -18.12
C LEU A 389 -6.38 22.80 -17.70
N GLN A 390 -6.77 21.54 -17.46
CA GLN A 390 -8.11 21.23 -16.95
C GLN A 390 -8.34 21.83 -15.55
N LEU A 391 -7.34 21.78 -14.67
CA LEU A 391 -7.41 22.40 -13.35
C LEU A 391 -7.53 23.93 -13.49
N VAL A 392 -6.73 24.56 -14.35
CA VAL A 392 -6.83 26.01 -14.63
C VAL A 392 -8.22 26.36 -15.17
N ALA A 393 -8.77 25.57 -16.10
CA ALA A 393 -10.14 25.77 -16.59
C ALA A 393 -11.17 25.71 -15.45
N ASN A 394 -11.06 24.73 -14.54
CA ASN A 394 -11.94 24.62 -13.39
C ASN A 394 -11.83 25.84 -12.45
N LEU A 395 -10.63 26.38 -12.23
CA LEU A 395 -10.44 27.58 -11.42
C LEU A 395 -11.09 28.82 -12.06
N LEU A 396 -10.93 29.01 -13.37
CA LEU A 396 -11.56 30.11 -14.11
C LEU A 396 -13.08 30.00 -14.17
N LEU A 397 -13.62 28.77 -14.19
CA LEU A 397 -15.05 28.50 -14.10
C LEU A 397 -15.61 28.87 -12.72
N ARG A 398 -14.92 28.50 -11.64
CA ARG A 398 -15.33 28.77 -10.26
C ARG A 398 -15.22 30.26 -9.91
N HIS A 399 -14.18 30.93 -10.40
CA HIS A 399 -13.89 32.33 -10.08
C HIS A 399 -13.94 33.20 -11.34
N PRO A 400 -15.11 33.76 -11.71
CA PRO A 400 -15.26 34.55 -12.93
C PRO A 400 -14.41 35.82 -12.94
N GLY A 401 -14.01 36.35 -11.78
CA GLY A 401 -13.11 37.50 -11.65
C GLY A 401 -11.73 37.27 -12.30
N LEU A 402 -11.30 36.01 -12.42
CA LEU A 402 -10.04 35.62 -13.06
C LEU A 402 -10.08 35.65 -14.59
N LYS A 403 -11.27 35.75 -15.20
CA LYS A 403 -11.40 35.86 -16.66
C LYS A 403 -10.65 37.06 -17.24
N ARG A 404 -10.35 38.08 -16.43
CA ARG A 404 -9.50 39.22 -16.81
C ARG A 404 -8.07 38.82 -17.20
N MET A 405 -7.59 37.68 -16.72
CA MET A 405 -6.24 37.16 -17.03
C MET A 405 -6.19 36.48 -18.40
N ILE A 406 -7.35 36.17 -18.99
CA ILE A 406 -7.46 35.69 -20.37
C ILE A 406 -7.33 36.93 -21.27
N CYS A 407 -6.12 37.22 -21.75
CA CYS A 407 -5.92 38.30 -22.73
C CYS A 407 -6.80 38.03 -23.96
N TYR A 408 -7.68 38.98 -24.28
CA TYR A 408 -8.24 39.08 -25.62
C TYR A 408 -7.26 39.86 -26.51
N ASP A 409 -7.10 39.41 -27.76
CA ASP A 409 -6.17 39.96 -28.75
C ASP A 409 -6.38 41.48 -29.04
N ASP A 410 -7.49 42.07 -28.57
CA ASP A 410 -7.87 43.47 -28.81
C ASP A 410 -7.47 44.46 -27.70
N THR A 411 -6.87 44.01 -26.59
CA THR A 411 -6.36 44.95 -25.57
C THR A 411 -5.00 45.51 -25.99
N PRO A 412 -4.82 46.84 -26.13
CA PRO A 412 -3.53 47.42 -26.46
C PRO A 412 -2.51 47.00 -25.40
N ALA A 413 -1.28 46.74 -25.83
CA ALA A 413 -0.16 46.31 -24.99
C ALA A 413 0.18 47.38 -23.92
N ILE A 414 -0.58 47.42 -22.82
CA ILE A 414 -0.40 48.36 -21.72
C ILE A 414 0.69 47.85 -20.74
N MET A 415 1.07 46.57 -20.82
CA MET A 415 2.06 45.98 -19.91
C MET A 415 3.44 45.90 -20.56
N SER A 416 4.37 46.74 -20.09
CA SER A 416 5.79 46.71 -20.50
C SER A 416 6.55 45.51 -19.93
N SER A 417 6.06 44.88 -18.87
CA SER A 417 6.67 43.74 -18.18
C SER A 417 5.63 42.93 -17.39
N ASP A 418 5.76 41.61 -17.34
CA ASP A 418 4.92 40.74 -16.51
C ASP A 418 5.21 40.99 -15.02
N PRO A 419 4.23 41.42 -14.20
CA PRO A 419 4.43 41.67 -12.77
C PRO A 419 4.52 40.39 -11.93
N TYR A 420 4.22 39.22 -12.51
CA TYR A 420 4.18 37.98 -11.74
C TYR A 420 5.57 37.41 -11.42
N VAL A 421 5.81 37.18 -10.12
CA VAL A 421 7.04 36.60 -9.58
C VAL A 421 6.82 35.13 -9.25
N MET A 422 7.55 34.23 -9.91
CA MET A 422 7.40 32.79 -9.73
C MET A 422 8.10 32.27 -8.47
N GLU A 423 9.19 32.91 -8.03
CA GLU A 423 9.99 32.49 -6.86
C GLU A 423 9.35 32.89 -5.51
N GLU A 424 8.33 33.74 -5.55
CA GLU A 424 7.61 34.16 -4.36
C GLU A 424 6.99 32.95 -3.65
N THR A 425 7.10 32.88 -2.33
CA THR A 425 6.52 31.79 -1.51
C THR A 425 5.07 32.08 -1.17
N SER A 426 4.73 33.36 -0.98
CA SER A 426 3.38 33.79 -0.64
C SER A 426 2.52 33.95 -1.90
N ALA A 427 1.46 33.13 -2.01
CA ALA A 427 0.58 33.16 -3.17
C ALA A 427 -0.05 34.55 -3.40
N CYS A 428 -0.43 35.24 -2.32
CA CYS A 428 -1.08 36.54 -2.40
C CYS A 428 -0.15 37.68 -2.86
N ALA A 429 1.17 37.60 -2.61
CA ALA A 429 2.11 38.66 -2.99
C ALA A 429 2.70 38.48 -4.40
N SER A 430 2.42 37.35 -5.06
CA SER A 430 2.98 36.99 -6.37
C SER A 430 2.65 37.96 -7.52
N GLY A 431 1.69 38.87 -7.37
CA GLY A 431 1.28 39.82 -8.42
C GLY A 431 0.50 39.19 -9.57
N ALA A 432 -0.02 37.96 -9.39
CA ALA A 432 -0.65 37.19 -10.47
C ALA A 432 -1.91 37.83 -11.05
N LEU A 433 -2.72 38.53 -10.25
CA LEU A 433 -3.98 39.13 -10.71
C LEU A 433 -3.77 40.26 -11.73
N SER A 434 -2.63 40.94 -11.65
CA SER A 434 -2.18 41.95 -12.62
C SER A 434 -1.44 41.34 -13.82
N SER A 435 -1.25 40.02 -13.86
CA SER A 435 -0.63 39.28 -14.95
C SER A 435 -1.68 38.66 -15.87
N SER A 436 -1.23 38.13 -17.00
CA SER A 436 -2.06 37.47 -18.02
C SER A 436 -1.57 36.06 -18.32
N LEU A 437 -2.45 35.19 -18.83
CA LEU A 437 -2.17 33.76 -19.10
C LEU A 437 -1.59 33.51 -20.50
N TRP A 438 -0.48 34.17 -20.85
CA TRP A 438 0.18 33.97 -22.16
C TRP A 438 0.67 32.54 -22.37
N GLU A 439 0.99 31.83 -21.28
CA GLU A 439 1.46 30.45 -21.32
C GLU A 439 0.41 29.51 -21.93
N VAL A 440 -0.88 29.72 -21.61
CA VAL A 440 -1.99 28.95 -22.17
C VAL A 440 -2.15 29.25 -23.66
N SER A 441 -2.00 30.52 -24.06
CA SER A 441 -2.04 30.92 -25.48
C SER A 441 -0.92 30.26 -26.29
N ALA A 442 0.29 30.15 -25.72
CA ALA A 442 1.40 29.43 -26.35
C ALA A 442 1.10 27.93 -26.52
N LEU A 443 0.46 27.29 -25.52
CA LEU A 443 0.09 25.87 -25.56
C LEU A 443 -0.98 25.52 -26.61
N ARG A 444 -1.67 26.50 -27.21
CA ARG A 444 -2.57 26.26 -28.35
C ARG A 444 -1.85 25.67 -29.56
N ARG A 445 -0.55 25.94 -29.72
CA ARG A 445 0.28 25.44 -30.82
C ARG A 445 1.08 24.20 -30.43
N HIS A 446 0.63 23.47 -29.42
CA HIS A 446 1.29 22.25 -28.96
C HIS A 446 1.17 21.13 -30.01
N TRP A 447 2.21 20.29 -30.11
CA TRP A 447 2.29 19.20 -31.09
C TRP A 447 1.21 18.12 -30.88
N LEU A 448 0.79 17.91 -29.62
CA LEU A 448 -0.30 16.99 -29.28
C LEU A 448 -1.66 17.70 -29.38
N PRO A 449 -2.60 17.23 -30.24
CA PRO A 449 -3.90 17.89 -30.45
C PRO A 449 -4.78 17.94 -29.19
N ALA A 450 -4.67 16.96 -28.30
CA ALA A 450 -5.44 16.92 -27.05
C ALA A 450 -5.09 18.10 -26.12
N VAL A 451 -3.80 18.45 -26.04
CA VAL A 451 -3.31 19.59 -25.25
C VAL A 451 -3.72 20.91 -25.90
N ALA A 452 -3.60 21.02 -27.22
CA ALA A 452 -4.07 22.21 -27.96
C ALA A 452 -5.57 22.45 -27.74
N SER A 453 -6.39 21.39 -27.83
CA SER A 453 -7.83 21.46 -27.54
C SER A 453 -8.12 21.83 -26.09
N ALA A 454 -7.34 21.33 -25.13
CA ALA A 454 -7.47 21.72 -23.72
C ALA A 454 -7.14 23.20 -23.50
N ALA A 455 -6.09 23.72 -24.15
CA ALA A 455 -5.74 25.14 -24.10
C ALA A 455 -6.83 26.02 -24.73
N ASP A 456 -7.38 25.59 -25.88
CA ASP A 456 -8.51 26.28 -26.51
C ASP A 456 -9.75 26.33 -25.60
N LYS A 457 -10.03 25.26 -24.85
CA LYS A 457 -11.14 25.24 -23.86
C LYS A 457 -10.94 26.23 -22.72
N VAL A 458 -9.70 26.41 -22.25
CA VAL A 458 -9.37 27.38 -21.19
C VAL A 458 -9.62 28.81 -21.66
N LEU A 459 -9.27 29.10 -22.92
CA LEU A 459 -9.38 30.44 -23.52
C LEU A 459 -10.77 30.73 -24.09
N ALA A 460 -11.56 29.70 -24.37
CA ALA A 460 -12.93 29.85 -24.83
C ALA A 460 -13.80 30.54 -23.79
N ALA A 461 -14.79 31.31 -24.26
CA ALA A 461 -15.82 31.87 -23.39
C ALA A 461 -16.60 30.71 -22.74
N ALA A 462 -16.31 30.44 -21.48
CA ALA A 462 -16.95 29.35 -20.77
C ALA A 462 -18.43 29.62 -20.53
N ASP A 463 -19.27 28.64 -20.87
CA ASP A 463 -20.71 28.68 -20.58
C ASP A 463 -20.95 28.87 -19.07
N PRO A 464 -21.85 29.76 -18.66
CA PRO A 464 -22.13 30.03 -17.24
C PRO A 464 -22.74 28.82 -16.49
N ARG A 465 -23.08 27.74 -17.20
CA ARG A 465 -23.64 26.49 -16.66
C ARG A 465 -22.68 25.30 -16.73
N ALA A 466 -21.44 25.48 -17.20
CA ALA A 466 -20.48 24.39 -17.30
C ALA A 466 -20.06 23.91 -15.89
N ALA A 467 -20.18 22.60 -15.64
CA ALA A 467 -19.71 22.01 -14.40
C ALA A 467 -18.18 21.76 -14.46
N PRO A 468 -17.45 21.97 -13.35
CA PRO A 468 -16.03 21.60 -13.29
C PRO A 468 -15.88 20.10 -13.51
N VAL A 469 -14.87 19.71 -14.28
CA VAL A 469 -14.60 18.31 -14.61
C VAL A 469 -13.53 17.78 -13.67
N THR A 470 -13.71 16.58 -13.12
CA THR A 470 -12.69 15.94 -12.30
C THR A 470 -11.38 15.82 -13.09
N VAL A 471 -10.30 16.35 -12.52
CA VAL A 471 -8.97 16.30 -13.13
C VAL A 471 -8.53 14.83 -13.23
N GLN A 472 -8.31 14.35 -14.45
CA GLN A 472 -7.75 13.03 -14.72
C GLN A 472 -6.36 13.20 -15.35
N VAL A 473 -5.36 12.52 -14.79
CA VAL A 473 -4.02 12.41 -15.36
C VAL A 473 -3.92 11.04 -16.01
N PRO A 474 -3.94 10.92 -17.36
CA PRO A 474 -3.71 9.67 -18.05
C PRO A 474 -2.28 9.16 -17.81
N ASP A 475 -2.05 7.85 -17.97
CA ASP A 475 -0.70 7.28 -18.00
C ASP A 475 -0.09 7.39 -19.40
N GLU A 476 1.22 7.66 -19.50
CA GLU A 476 1.96 7.79 -20.78
C GLU A 476 1.76 6.60 -21.71
N LEU A 477 1.88 5.41 -21.13
CA LEU A 477 1.66 4.15 -21.84
C LEU A 477 0.24 4.06 -22.40
N MET A 478 -0.75 4.62 -21.69
CA MET A 478 -2.13 4.66 -22.15
C MET A 478 -2.34 5.63 -23.31
N LEU A 479 -1.58 6.73 -23.39
CA LEU A 479 -1.67 7.64 -24.54
C LEU A 479 -1.18 6.96 -25.82
N PHE A 480 -0.01 6.31 -25.76
CA PHE A 480 0.52 5.59 -26.92
C PHE A 480 -0.37 4.42 -27.33
N ASP A 481 -0.81 3.61 -26.36
CA ASP A 481 -1.75 2.51 -26.61
C ASP A 481 -3.10 3.00 -27.15
N ALA A 482 -3.56 4.18 -26.72
CA ALA A 482 -4.78 4.79 -27.23
C ALA A 482 -4.60 5.21 -28.69
N GLU A 483 -3.46 5.79 -29.07
CA GLU A 483 -3.14 6.12 -30.47
C GLU A 483 -3.06 4.87 -31.34
N LEU A 484 -2.44 3.77 -30.86
CA LEU A 484 -2.39 2.50 -31.59
C LEU A 484 -3.78 1.90 -31.87
N LYS A 485 -4.73 2.13 -30.96
CA LYS A 485 -6.11 1.64 -31.12
C LYS A 485 -6.94 2.48 -32.08
N LYS A 486 -6.50 3.70 -32.45
CA LYS A 486 -7.25 4.55 -33.38
C LYS A 486 -7.21 3.94 -34.77
N ARG A 487 -8.39 3.78 -35.38
CA ARG A 487 -8.51 3.36 -36.77
C ARG A 487 -8.48 4.59 -37.66
N PHE A 488 -7.41 4.74 -38.42
CA PHE A 488 -7.30 5.79 -39.42
C PHE A 488 -8.09 5.40 -40.68
N LYS A 489 -8.97 6.29 -41.14
CA LYS A 489 -9.69 6.12 -42.43
C LYS A 489 -8.85 6.55 -43.63
N SER A 490 -7.94 7.50 -43.42
CA SER A 490 -7.03 8.04 -44.42
C SER A 490 -5.60 8.02 -43.86
N ILE A 491 -4.67 7.47 -44.63
CA ILE A 491 -3.24 7.58 -44.34
C ILE A 491 -2.78 8.88 -44.97
N GLU A 492 -2.43 9.85 -44.14
CA GLU A 492 -1.87 11.12 -44.60
C GLU A 492 -0.41 10.88 -45.04
N MET A 493 -0.13 11.08 -46.33
CA MET A 493 1.22 10.96 -46.86
C MET A 493 1.80 12.36 -47.12
N ASN A 494 3.10 12.51 -46.89
CA ASN A 494 3.80 13.72 -47.28
C ASN A 494 3.82 13.83 -48.81
N PHE A 495 3.47 15.00 -49.34
CA PHE A 495 3.48 15.27 -50.79
C PHE A 495 4.92 15.28 -51.35
N ILE A 496 5.89 15.64 -50.51
CA ILE A 496 7.30 15.66 -50.89
C ILE A 496 7.84 14.24 -50.90
N ARG A 497 8.21 13.75 -52.09
CA ARG A 497 8.83 12.44 -52.25
C ARG A 497 10.27 12.46 -51.68
N PRO A 498 10.64 11.55 -50.77
CA PRO A 498 12.03 11.45 -50.32
C PRO A 498 12.92 11.03 -51.49
N VAL A 499 13.96 11.82 -51.76
CA VAL A 499 14.91 11.62 -52.88
C VAL A 499 16.06 10.69 -52.46
N GLY A 500 16.22 10.43 -51.16
CA GLY A 500 17.17 9.49 -50.58
C GLY A 500 16.86 9.21 -49.10
N ALA A 501 17.76 8.48 -48.42
CA ALA A 501 17.72 8.33 -46.96
C ALA A 501 18.22 9.59 -46.22
N SER A 502 18.77 10.54 -46.96
CA SER A 502 19.15 11.86 -46.47
C SER A 502 17.94 12.79 -46.35
N LEU A 503 18.06 13.72 -45.40
CA LEU A 503 17.10 14.78 -45.18
C LEU A 503 16.97 15.65 -46.45
N PRO A 504 15.76 16.13 -46.81
CA PRO A 504 15.53 17.09 -47.88
C PRO A 504 16.51 18.29 -47.85
N SER A 505 16.89 18.79 -49.03
CA SER A 505 17.76 19.96 -49.15
C SER A 505 17.11 21.19 -48.50
N GLY A 506 17.79 21.80 -47.52
CA GLY A 506 17.30 22.95 -46.77
C GLY A 506 16.86 22.64 -45.33
N GLU A 507 16.98 21.39 -44.88
CA GLU A 507 16.73 21.06 -43.49
C GLU A 507 17.85 21.55 -42.56
N ARG A 508 17.45 22.25 -41.48
CA ARG A 508 18.37 22.82 -40.48
C ARG A 508 19.27 21.77 -39.81
N LEU A 509 18.85 20.51 -39.82
CA LEU A 509 19.61 19.37 -39.29
C LEU A 509 20.90 19.11 -40.06
N ALA A 510 20.93 19.38 -41.37
CA ALA A 510 22.13 19.21 -42.20
C ALA A 510 23.26 20.20 -41.85
N HIS A 511 22.97 21.26 -41.09
CA HIS A 511 23.99 22.17 -40.56
C HIS A 511 24.75 21.61 -39.37
N TYR A 512 24.18 20.64 -38.65
CA TYR A 512 24.76 20.08 -37.43
C TYR A 512 25.17 18.62 -37.56
N TRP A 513 24.66 17.92 -38.57
CA TRP A 513 24.90 16.50 -38.79
C TRP A 513 25.43 16.27 -40.20
N GLU A 514 26.66 15.78 -40.31
CA GLU A 514 27.18 15.22 -41.54
C GLU A 514 26.62 13.79 -41.68
N ILE A 515 25.57 13.66 -42.49
CA ILE A 515 25.05 12.35 -42.86
C ILE A 515 25.91 11.87 -44.04
N ALA A 516 26.90 11.01 -43.75
CA ALA A 516 27.66 10.32 -44.80
C ALA A 516 26.68 9.44 -45.60
N THR A 517 26.40 9.86 -46.84
CA THR A 517 25.57 9.12 -47.80
C THR A 517 26.28 7.89 -48.33
#